data_AF-A0A9P0ECH9-F1
#
_entry.id   AF-A0A9P0ECH9-F1
#
_cell.length_a   1.000
_cell.length_b   1.000
_cell.length_c   1.000
_cell.angle_alpha   90.00
_cell.angle_beta   90.00
_cell.angle_gamma   90.00
#
_symmetry.space_group_name_H-M   'P 1'
#
loop_
_entity.id
_entity.type
_entity.pdbx_description
1 polymer ?
#
loop_
_entity_poly.entity_id
_entity_poly.type
_entity_poly.pdbx_seq_one_letter_code
_entity_poly.pdbx_strand_id
1 'polypeptide(L)'
;MDRHIDGKEVLIEPFQLPGGTVRIARVLVTPSEGRVWVKAVNLCGKEVCIDKGIVIVVASPTHLVLGPSSRISSLGSSDNDNYFESFIEDRQNHLQIEDINSIKQLIERYVLSPERKGDFHCTGVEHAVVTGDAKPIAVRPYRTPHIMN
;
A
#
# COMPACT_ATOMS: atom_id res chain seq x y z
N MET A 1 -6.19 -26.02 16.31
CA MET A 1 -5.70 -25.40 15.06
C MET A 1 -5.88 -26.43 13.97
N ASP A 2 -6.77 -26.15 13.01
CA ASP A 2 -7.08 -27.08 11.93
C ASP A 2 -5.84 -27.32 11.07
N ARG A 3 -5.39 -28.58 10.99
CA ARG A 3 -4.31 -29.06 10.11
C ARG A 3 -4.70 -29.01 8.62
N HIS A 4 -5.78 -28.31 8.27
CA HIS A 4 -6.44 -28.40 6.98
C HIS A 4 -5.91 -27.40 5.93
N ILE A 5 -4.98 -26.53 6.32
CA ILE A 5 -4.39 -25.49 5.47
C ILE A 5 -2.93 -25.77 5.08
N ASP A 6 -2.29 -26.79 5.63
CA ASP A 6 -0.91 -27.15 5.29
C ASP A 6 -0.80 -27.52 3.80
N GLY A 7 0.19 -26.96 3.13
CA GLY A 7 0.44 -27.20 1.70
C GLY A 7 -0.53 -26.46 0.75
N LYS A 8 -1.46 -25.65 1.26
CA LYS A 8 -2.33 -24.80 0.44
C LYS A 8 -1.92 -23.34 0.57
N GLU A 9 -1.95 -22.62 -0.53
CA GLU A 9 -1.69 -21.19 -0.52
C GLU A 9 -2.81 -20.47 0.23
N VAL A 10 -2.43 -19.69 1.24
CA VAL A 10 -3.35 -18.88 2.03
C VAL A 10 -2.94 -17.43 1.97
N LEU A 11 -3.93 -16.56 1.99
CA LEU A 11 -3.73 -15.14 2.17
C LEU A 11 -3.81 -14.79 3.65
N ILE A 12 -2.74 -14.20 4.15
CA ILE A 12 -2.66 -13.67 5.51
C ILE A 12 -3.02 -12.19 5.48
N GLU A 13 -4.06 -11.82 6.20
CA GLU A 13 -4.50 -10.44 6.37
C GLU A 13 -4.24 -9.96 7.81
N PRO A 14 -3.82 -8.70 7.99
CA PRO A 14 -3.55 -8.15 9.31
C PRO A 14 -4.85 -8.06 10.12
N PHE A 15 -4.80 -8.53 11.36
CA PHE A 15 -5.86 -8.27 12.32
C PHE A 15 -5.62 -6.91 12.97
N GLN A 16 -6.68 -6.11 13.15
CA GLN A 16 -6.54 -4.80 13.78
C GLN A 16 -6.23 -4.98 15.27
N LEU A 17 -4.99 -4.73 15.66
CA LEU A 17 -4.59 -4.71 17.06
C LEU A 17 -5.06 -3.40 17.71
N PRO A 18 -5.56 -3.45 18.96
CA PRO A 18 -5.96 -2.26 19.70
C PRO A 18 -4.77 -1.31 19.83
N GLY A 19 -4.96 -0.05 19.44
CA GLY A 19 -3.94 1.01 19.51
C GLY A 19 -3.15 1.27 18.21
N GLY A 20 -3.31 0.45 17.16
CA GLY A 20 -2.74 0.75 15.83
C GLY A 20 -1.21 0.88 15.78
N THR A 21 -0.51 0.38 16.80
CA THR A 21 0.94 0.57 16.99
C THR A 21 1.80 -0.38 16.16
N VAL A 22 1.25 -1.52 15.74
CA VAL A 22 1.96 -2.53 14.97
C VAL A 22 1.23 -2.78 13.65
N ARG A 23 1.97 -2.72 12.55
CA ARG A 23 1.47 -3.07 11.22
C ARG A 23 2.03 -4.41 10.81
N ILE A 24 1.14 -5.30 10.37
CA ILE A 24 1.52 -6.61 9.84
C ILE A 24 1.31 -6.61 8.33
N ALA A 25 2.30 -7.11 7.61
CA ALA A 25 2.24 -7.19 6.15
C ALA A 25 1.18 -8.22 5.71
N ARG A 26 0.40 -7.87 4.68
CA ARG A 26 -0.43 -8.82 3.94
C ARG A 26 0.49 -9.68 3.08
N VAL A 27 0.42 -10.99 3.22
CA VAL A 27 1.32 -11.93 2.54
C VAL A 27 0.53 -13.12 2.03
N LEU A 28 0.86 -13.54 0.80
CA LEU A 28 0.43 -14.82 0.25
C LEU A 28 1.52 -15.85 0.59
N VAL A 29 1.17 -16.90 1.34
CA VAL A 29 2.13 -17.86 1.87
C VAL A 29 1.53 -19.26 1.91
N THR A 30 2.37 -20.27 1.75
CA THR A 30 2.00 -21.67 2.00
C THR A 30 2.39 -22.02 3.43
N PRO A 31 1.45 -22.36 4.32
CA PRO A 31 1.76 -22.77 5.69
C PRO A 31 2.62 -24.03 5.69
N SER A 32 3.56 -24.08 6.64
CA SER A 32 4.41 -25.25 6.89
C SER A 32 4.26 -25.65 8.36
N GLU A 33 3.90 -26.91 8.61
CA GLU A 33 3.69 -27.46 9.96
C GLU A 33 2.68 -26.65 10.80
N GLY A 34 1.62 -26.14 10.16
CA GLY A 34 0.62 -25.28 10.80
C GLY A 34 1.14 -23.90 11.21
N ARG A 35 2.30 -23.47 10.70
CA ARG A 35 2.91 -22.17 10.99
C ARG A 35 3.08 -21.34 9.73
N VAL A 36 3.04 -20.03 9.91
CA VAL A 36 3.28 -19.03 8.86
C VAL A 36 4.20 -17.95 9.38
N TRP A 37 5.11 -17.49 8.52
CA TRP A 37 5.96 -16.36 8.81
C TRP A 37 5.26 -15.07 8.41
N VAL A 38 5.27 -14.09 9.32
CA VAL A 38 4.67 -12.77 9.09
C VAL A 38 5.70 -11.69 9.39
N LYS A 39 5.69 -10.61 8.60
CA LYS A 39 6.52 -9.44 8.85
C LYS A 39 5.70 -8.41 9.63
N ALA A 40 6.15 -8.08 10.83
CA ALA A 40 5.57 -7.02 11.66
C ALA A 40 6.51 -5.81 11.69
N VAL A 41 5.92 -4.62 11.68
CA VAL A 41 6.64 -3.34 11.80
C VAL A 41 6.01 -2.57 12.96
N ASN A 42 6.83 -2.20 13.94
CA ASN A 42 6.41 -1.28 14.99
C ASN A 42 6.37 0.15 14.41
N LEU A 43 5.20 0.77 14.47
CA LEU A 43 4.97 2.13 14.01
C LEU A 43 5.04 3.16 15.13
N CYS A 44 5.01 2.72 16.39
CA CYS A 44 5.22 3.63 17.52
C CYS A 44 6.70 3.59 17.92
N GLY A 45 7.31 4.75 18.14
CA GLY A 45 8.71 4.84 18.62
C GLY A 45 8.91 4.36 20.07
N LYS A 46 7.98 3.54 20.58
CA LYS A 46 7.95 2.98 21.92
C LYS A 46 7.96 1.45 21.81
N GLU A 47 8.38 0.79 22.88
CA GLU A 47 8.33 -0.67 22.96
C GLU A 47 6.87 -1.15 22.86
N VAL A 48 6.64 -2.20 22.07
CA VAL A 48 5.34 -2.85 21.95
C VAL A 48 5.44 -4.28 22.42
N CYS A 49 4.62 -4.63 23.41
CA CYS A 49 4.45 -5.99 23.88
C CYS A 49 3.28 -6.65 23.14
N ILE A 50 3.51 -7.81 22.54
CA ILE A 50 2.46 -8.67 21.97
C ILE A 50 2.41 -9.93 22.81
N ASP A 51 1.33 -10.10 23.58
CA ASP A 51 1.18 -11.27 24.44
C ASP A 51 0.92 -12.54 23.63
N LYS A 52 1.41 -13.66 24.16
CA LYS A 52 1.13 -14.99 23.57
C LYS A 52 -0.37 -15.27 23.60
N GLY A 53 -0.88 -15.80 22.49
CA GLY A 53 -2.29 -16.15 22.34
C GLY A 53 -3.17 -15.05 21.76
N ILE A 54 -2.63 -13.84 21.53
CA ILE A 54 -3.33 -12.79 20.80
C ILE A 54 -3.36 -13.13 19.30
N VAL A 55 -4.54 -12.96 18.69
CA VAL A 55 -4.69 -13.05 17.24
C VAL A 55 -4.14 -11.78 16.60
N ILE A 56 -3.09 -11.94 15.80
CA ILE A 56 -2.42 -10.84 15.11
C ILE A 56 -2.72 -10.82 13.60
N VAL A 57 -3.17 -11.94 13.05
CA VAL A 57 -3.51 -12.10 11.63
C VAL A 57 -4.67 -13.07 11.44
N VAL A 58 -5.35 -12.96 10.31
CA VAL A 58 -6.36 -13.91 9.84
C VAL A 58 -5.85 -14.58 8.57
N ALA A 59 -5.93 -15.91 8.53
CA ALA A 59 -5.59 -16.69 7.34
C ALA A 59 -6.88 -17.04 6.57
N SER A 60 -6.93 -16.73 5.29
CA SER A 60 -8.04 -17.06 4.40
C SER A 60 -7.57 -17.92 3.22
N PRO A 61 -8.29 -18.99 2.85
CA PRO A 61 -8.00 -19.75 1.64
C PRO A 61 -8.13 -18.86 0.41
N THR A 62 -7.12 -18.86 -0.46
CA THR A 62 -7.17 -18.09 -1.70
C THR A 62 -7.83 -18.87 -2.81
N HIS A 63 -9.00 -18.42 -3.26
CA HIS A 63 -9.58 -18.81 -4.55
C HIS A 63 -9.12 -17.82 -5.62
N LEU A 64 -7.81 -17.76 -5.88
CA LEU A 64 -7.29 -16.91 -6.95
C LEU A 64 -7.62 -17.58 -8.30
N VAL A 65 -8.70 -17.13 -8.94
CA VAL A 65 -8.88 -17.29 -10.38
C VAL A 65 -7.85 -16.37 -11.03
N LEU A 66 -6.66 -16.91 -11.29
CA LEU A 66 -5.61 -16.25 -12.03
C LEU A 66 -6.09 -16.07 -13.50
N GLY A 67 -6.82 -15.00 -13.78
CA GLY A 67 -6.67 -14.34 -15.08
C GLY A 67 -5.19 -13.94 -15.24
N PRO A 68 -4.65 -13.85 -16.47
CA PRO A 68 -3.21 -13.65 -16.70
C PRO A 68 -2.75 -12.39 -15.96
N SER A 69 -2.21 -12.57 -14.76
CA SER A 69 -1.83 -11.47 -13.90
C SER A 69 -0.55 -10.90 -14.48
N SER A 70 -0.59 -9.65 -14.91
CA SER A 70 0.61 -8.84 -15.06
C SER A 70 1.43 -9.00 -13.78
N ARG A 71 2.58 -9.66 -13.92
CA ARG A 71 3.58 -9.92 -12.88
C ARG A 71 3.60 -8.79 -11.87
N ILE A 72 3.09 -9.04 -10.66
CA ILE A 72 3.48 -8.25 -9.50
C ILE A 72 4.89 -8.73 -9.20
N SER A 73 5.85 -8.12 -9.88
CA SER A 73 7.26 -8.24 -9.55
C SER A 73 7.38 -7.80 -8.09
N SER A 74 7.69 -8.74 -7.21
CA SER A 74 8.39 -8.42 -5.98
C SER A 74 9.57 -7.54 -6.37
N LEU A 75 9.50 -6.23 -6.11
CA LEU A 75 10.68 -5.40 -6.07
C LEU A 75 11.50 -5.91 -4.88
N GLY A 76 12.36 -6.88 -5.17
CA GLY A 76 13.57 -7.03 -4.39
C GLY A 76 14.29 -5.70 -4.47
N SER A 77 14.51 -5.07 -3.33
CA SER A 77 15.45 -3.96 -3.17
C SER A 77 16.85 -4.53 -3.43
N SER A 78 17.17 -4.74 -4.69
CA SER A 78 18.50 -5.05 -5.17
C SER A 78 18.73 -4.20 -6.40
N ASP A 79 19.61 -3.23 -6.26
CA ASP A 79 20.36 -2.54 -7.32
C ASP A 79 19.77 -1.26 -7.94
N ASN A 80 18.97 -0.44 -7.22
CA ASN A 80 18.59 0.86 -7.79
C ASN A 80 18.46 2.04 -6.80
N ASP A 81 19.17 2.00 -5.67
CA ASP A 81 19.17 3.14 -4.73
C ASP A 81 19.77 4.39 -5.41
N ASN A 82 20.87 4.24 -6.16
CA ASN A 82 21.59 5.36 -6.77
C ASN A 82 20.88 6.08 -7.94
N TYR A 83 19.80 5.52 -8.52
CA TYR A 83 19.12 6.18 -9.65
C TYR A 83 18.36 7.42 -9.18
N PHE A 84 17.76 7.35 -8.00
CA PHE A 84 17.03 8.48 -7.45
C PHE A 84 17.98 9.59 -7.01
N GLU A 85 19.07 9.25 -6.31
CA GLU A 85 20.07 10.26 -5.92
C GLU A 85 20.71 10.95 -7.14
N SER A 86 21.12 10.18 -8.16
CA SER A 86 21.72 10.76 -9.37
C SER A 86 20.75 11.65 -10.15
N PHE A 87 19.47 11.28 -10.25
CA PHE A 87 18.44 12.13 -10.88
C PHE A 87 18.20 13.44 -10.12
N ILE A 88 18.23 13.38 -8.79
CA ILE A 88 18.08 14.56 -7.93
C ILE A 88 19.29 15.48 -8.05
N GLU A 89 20.51 14.93 -8.06
CA GLU A 89 21.75 15.69 -8.25
C GLU A 89 21.79 16.39 -9.61
N ASP A 90 21.46 15.67 -10.70
CA ASP A 90 21.40 16.25 -12.05
C ASP A 90 20.38 17.39 -12.17
N ARG A 91 19.24 17.29 -11.48
CA ARG A 91 18.21 18.35 -11.44
C ARG A 91 18.58 19.53 -10.53
N GLN A 92 19.48 19.35 -9.57
CA GLN A 92 19.91 20.39 -8.63
C GLN A 92 21.07 21.25 -9.15
N ASN A 93 21.84 20.77 -10.13
CA ASN A 93 23.02 21.45 -10.67
C ASN A 93 22.76 22.82 -11.32
N HIS A 94 21.51 23.18 -11.60
CA HIS A 94 21.12 24.46 -12.20
C HIS A 94 20.65 25.52 -11.18
N LEU A 95 20.60 25.18 -9.90
CA LEU A 95 20.09 26.05 -8.85
C LEU A 95 21.21 26.63 -7.99
N GLN A 96 21.01 27.84 -7.47
CA GLN A 96 21.93 28.43 -6.49
C GLN A 96 21.85 27.63 -5.18
N ILE A 97 22.96 27.55 -4.44
CA ILE A 97 23.09 26.68 -3.25
C ILE A 97 22.01 26.96 -2.19
N GLU A 98 21.56 28.21 -2.08
CA GLU A 98 20.49 28.64 -1.17
C GLU A 98 19.12 28.03 -1.54
N ASP A 99 18.83 27.92 -2.84
CA ASP A 99 17.59 27.33 -3.35
C ASP A 99 17.59 25.80 -3.18
N ILE A 100 18.75 25.16 -3.35
CA ILE A 100 18.91 23.71 -3.16
C ILE A 100 18.59 23.32 -1.71
N ASN A 101 19.08 24.08 -0.74
CA ASN A 101 18.80 23.82 0.68
C ASN A 101 17.33 24.04 1.03
N SER A 102 16.71 25.07 0.45
CA SER A 102 15.29 25.34 0.63
C SER A 102 14.41 24.24 0.04
N ILE A 103 14.77 23.74 -1.15
CA ILE A 103 14.06 22.64 -1.83
C ILE A 103 14.27 21.32 -1.10
N LYS A 104 15.48 21.01 -0.61
CA LYS A 104 15.74 19.81 0.20
C LYS A 104 14.88 19.80 1.46
N GLN A 105 14.80 20.92 2.19
CA GLN A 105 13.94 21.04 3.37
C GLN A 105 12.44 20.89 3.02
N LEU A 106 12.01 21.39 1.87
CA LEU A 106 10.64 21.21 1.37
C LEU A 106 10.35 19.75 1.01
N ILE A 107 11.24 19.09 0.29
CA ILE A 107 11.12 17.69 -0.09
C ILE A 107 11.13 16.81 1.15
N GLU A 108 12.03 17.03 2.11
CA GLU A 108 12.04 16.30 3.38
C GLU A 108 10.73 16.50 4.14
N ARG A 109 10.20 17.73 4.18
CA ARG A 109 8.90 18.02 4.81
C ARG A 109 7.74 17.32 4.10
N TYR A 110 7.76 17.21 2.77
CA TYR A 110 6.69 16.58 1.98
C TYR A 110 6.82 15.05 1.90
N VAL A 111 8.04 14.50 1.83
CA VAL A 111 8.29 13.05 1.84
C VAL A 111 7.98 12.45 3.21
N LEU A 112 8.19 13.22 4.29
CA LEU A 112 7.74 12.88 5.64
C LEU A 112 6.26 13.19 5.90
N SER A 113 5.56 13.79 4.94
CA SER A 113 4.10 13.81 4.92
C SER A 113 3.65 12.62 4.07
N PRO A 114 3.35 11.46 4.68
CA PRO A 114 2.80 10.35 3.91
C PRO A 114 1.40 10.79 3.46
N GLU A 115 1.30 11.38 2.28
CA GLU A 115 0.13 11.20 1.44
C GLU A 115 0.08 9.70 1.15
N ARG A 116 -0.52 8.98 2.09
CA ARG A 116 -0.79 7.56 1.99
C ARG A 116 -1.53 7.39 0.68
N LYS A 117 -0.90 6.73 -0.30
CA LYS A 117 -1.60 6.07 -1.40
C LYS A 117 -2.70 5.19 -0.79
N GLY A 118 -3.90 5.72 -0.65
CA GLY A 118 -5.02 5.04 -0.01
C GLY A 118 -6.03 5.93 0.70
N ASP A 119 -5.63 7.04 1.31
CA ASP A 119 -6.53 7.80 2.19
C ASP A 119 -7.09 9.05 1.50
N PHE A 120 -7.71 8.91 0.32
CA PHE A 120 -8.65 9.92 -0.21
C PHE A 120 -10.02 9.79 0.45
N HIS A 121 -10.02 9.71 1.78
CA HIS A 121 -11.26 9.76 2.54
C HIS A 121 -11.55 11.22 2.84
N CYS A 122 -12.53 11.79 2.14
CA CYS A 122 -13.26 12.90 2.72
C CYS A 122 -13.75 12.42 4.09
N THR A 123 -13.41 13.13 5.16
CA THR A 123 -14.04 12.93 6.48
C THR A 123 -15.54 12.84 6.25
N GLY A 124 -16.20 11.80 6.78
CA GLY A 124 -17.51 11.26 6.37
C GLY A 124 -18.66 12.26 6.23
N VAL A 125 -18.56 13.15 5.25
CA VAL A 125 -19.52 14.17 4.87
C VAL A 125 -20.17 13.66 3.60
N GLU A 126 -21.45 13.33 3.71
CA GLU A 126 -22.27 13.01 2.56
C GLU A 126 -22.65 14.32 1.87
N HIS A 127 -22.25 14.46 0.59
CA HIS A 127 -22.64 15.58 -0.23
C HIS A 127 -23.88 15.22 -1.03
N ALA A 128 -25.01 15.87 -0.73
CA ALA A 128 -26.21 15.77 -1.54
C ALA A 128 -26.18 16.86 -2.63
N VAL A 129 -26.32 16.45 -3.89
CA VAL A 129 -26.51 17.37 -5.02
C VAL A 129 -28.00 17.50 -5.28
N VAL A 130 -28.56 18.69 -5.04
CA VAL A 130 -30.00 18.95 -5.25
C VAL A 130 -30.26 19.15 -6.74
N THR A 131 -30.90 18.17 -7.40
CA THR A 131 -31.19 18.18 -8.84
C THR A 131 -32.57 18.76 -9.19
N GLY A 132 -33.42 19.06 -8.21
CA GLY A 132 -34.78 19.55 -8.43
C GLY A 132 -35.59 18.61 -9.33
N ASP A 133 -36.25 19.17 -10.35
CA ASP A 133 -37.06 18.43 -11.34
C ASP A 133 -36.27 17.96 -12.58
N ALA A 134 -34.93 18.07 -12.56
CA ALA A 134 -34.11 17.68 -13.69
C ALA A 134 -34.15 16.16 -13.94
N LYS A 135 -34.42 15.76 -15.19
CA LYS A 135 -34.40 14.35 -15.60
C LYS A 135 -32.97 13.89 -15.89
N PRO A 136 -32.61 12.63 -15.58
CA PRO A 136 -31.30 12.07 -15.93
C PRO A 136 -31.03 12.13 -17.44
N ILE A 137 -29.81 12.53 -17.82
CA ILE A 137 -29.37 12.56 -19.21
C ILE A 137 -28.48 11.33 -19.46
N ALA A 138 -28.93 10.44 -20.35
CA ALA A 138 -28.13 9.30 -20.79
C ALA A 138 -27.23 9.70 -21.97
N VAL A 139 -25.92 9.74 -21.76
CA VAL A 139 -24.93 10.01 -22.82
C VAL A 139 -24.18 8.72 -23.14
N ARG A 140 -24.01 8.42 -24.43
CA ARG A 140 -23.19 7.27 -24.87
C ARG A 140 -21.71 7.66 -24.81
N PRO A 141 -20.83 6.87 -24.17
CA PRO A 141 -19.40 7.14 -24.18
C PRO A 141 -18.87 7.08 -25.62
N TYR A 142 -17.93 7.97 -25.94
CA TYR A 142 -17.23 7.92 -27.23
C TYR A 142 -16.30 6.70 -27.27
N ARG A 143 -15.97 6.23 -28.48
CA ARG A 143 -15.00 5.15 -28.64
C ARG A 143 -13.60 5.67 -28.33
N THR A 144 -12.94 5.07 -27.34
CA THR A 144 -11.53 5.35 -27.04
C THR A 144 -10.65 4.69 -28.10
N PRO A 145 -9.72 5.42 -28.75
CA PRO A 145 -8.80 4.83 -29.71
C PRO A 145 -7.86 3.83 -29.00
N HIS A 146 -7.63 2.68 -29.63
CA HIS A 146 -6.63 1.72 -29.15
C HIS A 146 -5.23 2.22 -29.52
N ILE A 147 -4.34 2.31 -28.54
CA ILE A 147 -2.91 2.52 -28.78
C ILE A 147 -2.39 1.24 -29.44
N MET A 148 -1.95 1.33 -30.70
CA MET A 148 -1.19 0.26 -31.34
C MET A 148 0.22 0.25 -30.73
N ASN A 149 0.59 -0.86 -30.10
CA ASN A 149 1.98 -1.17 -29.73
C ASN A 149 2.76 -1.61 -30.96
#